data_AF-A0A917E428-F1
#
_entry.id   AF-A0A917E428-F1
#
_cell.length_a   1.000
_cell.length_b   1.000
_cell.length_c   1.000
_cell.angle_alpha   90.00
_cell.angle_beta   90.00
_cell.angle_gamma   90.00
#
_symmetry.space_group_name_H-M   'P 1'
#
loop_
_entity.id
_entity.type
_entity.pdbx_description
1 polymer ?
#
loop_
_entity_poly.entity_id
_entity_poly.type
_entity_poly.pdbx_seq_one_letter_code
_entity_poly.pdbx_strand_id
1 'polypeptide(L)'
;MVLVSKSVTVSGLALLLGLAGCSTLPRAGPDERAIESSAAIKVGYGQGDAKKVGLDYVLVDMNRQLLPFFQTAPRSSISEGFGGRGGAPDTVIGVGDIVQVSIFESSSGGLFIPSDAGSRPGNYITLPSQTVDSSGTISVPYAGRIRVVGRTPQAVQGEIDNTLANRAIEPQSLVTIMENRSRQVAVLGDVNLPAKLDINPAGERVLDVIARAGGLATPGVETYITMQRRGREATVLFSDLIKNAKENVFVAPGDTIYVNRERRTYLAFGAAGLNGRIDFEESNLTLGEALGKAGGLLDGRADPAQVFLYREVDRSTLRQMNVDVSRYKGDRIPVIFRANLRDPAMFFVVQRFPMSDKDIIYVSNSDSTEVSKFLSIITQVTGSASTVASDVTVTRRGF
;
A
#
# COMPACT_ATOMS: atom_id res chain seq x y z
N MET A 1 39.11 -12.55 -93.66
CA MET A 1 39.47 -11.33 -92.92
C MET A 1 38.56 -11.23 -91.70
N VAL A 2 39.14 -11.48 -90.52
CA VAL A 2 38.73 -11.07 -89.16
C VAL A 2 37.29 -11.36 -88.66
N LEU A 3 37.19 -12.51 -87.97
CA LEU A 3 36.61 -12.84 -86.64
C LEU A 3 35.61 -11.91 -85.88
N VAL A 4 34.64 -12.60 -85.25
CA VAL A 4 34.08 -12.43 -83.86
C VAL A 4 32.98 -11.37 -83.68
N SER A 5 31.89 -11.56 -82.93
CA SER A 5 31.21 -12.72 -82.32
C SER A 5 29.78 -12.29 -81.97
N LYS A 6 28.84 -13.23 -82.08
CA LYS A 6 27.51 -13.15 -81.46
C LYS A 6 27.65 -13.14 -79.92
N SER A 7 26.88 -12.28 -79.23
CA SER A 7 26.21 -12.49 -77.93
C SER A 7 26.33 -11.32 -76.95
N VAL A 8 25.36 -10.39 -76.88
CA VAL A 8 25.05 -9.61 -75.65
C VAL A 8 23.58 -9.16 -75.68
N THR A 9 22.65 -10.01 -75.28
CA THR A 9 21.26 -9.65 -74.90
C THR A 9 20.83 -10.38 -73.62
N VAL A 10 21.76 -10.61 -72.69
CA VAL A 10 21.49 -11.28 -71.39
C VAL A 10 22.23 -10.60 -70.23
N SER A 11 22.25 -9.26 -70.16
CA SER A 11 22.79 -8.54 -68.99
C SER A 11 21.76 -7.75 -68.17
N GLY A 12 20.50 -7.66 -68.61
CA GLY A 12 19.45 -6.95 -67.86
C GLY A 12 18.79 -7.77 -66.75
N LEU A 13 18.86 -9.11 -66.82
CA LEU A 13 18.11 -10.00 -65.91
C LEU A 13 18.98 -10.61 -64.79
N ALA A 14 20.31 -10.55 -64.89
CA ALA A 14 21.21 -11.11 -63.88
C ALA A 14 21.46 -10.18 -62.68
N LEU A 15 21.19 -8.87 -62.81
CA LEU A 15 21.40 -7.90 -61.72
C LEU A 15 20.23 -7.88 -60.70
N LEU A 16 19.08 -8.48 -61.02
CA LEU A 16 17.90 -8.55 -60.15
C LEU A 16 17.90 -9.76 -59.20
N LEU A 17 18.83 -10.71 -59.37
CA LEU A 17 18.91 -11.94 -58.56
C LEU A 17 19.97 -11.88 -57.45
N GLY A 18 20.73 -10.78 -57.34
CA GLY A 18 21.81 -10.63 -56.34
C GLY A 18 21.42 -9.97 -55.02
N LEU A 19 20.18 -9.48 -54.86
CA LEU A 19 19.73 -8.74 -53.66
C LEU A 19 18.99 -9.60 -52.62
N ALA A 20 18.94 -10.93 -52.81
CA ALA A 20 18.28 -11.85 -51.88
C ALA A 20 19.16 -12.31 -50.69
N GLY A 21 20.34 -11.70 -50.51
CA GLY A 21 21.24 -11.99 -49.39
C GLY A 21 21.33 -10.81 -48.44
N CYS A 22 21.05 -11.05 -47.15
CA CYS A 22 21.19 -10.11 -46.02
C CYS A 22 20.02 -9.16 -45.74
N SER A 23 18.82 -9.69 -45.50
CA SER A 23 17.76 -8.98 -44.74
C SER A 23 17.70 -9.47 -43.28
N THR A 24 18.83 -9.60 -42.61
CA THR A 24 18.88 -9.70 -41.14
C THR A 24 19.12 -8.31 -40.59
N LEU A 25 18.04 -7.53 -40.49
CA LEU A 25 18.02 -6.35 -39.63
C LEU A 25 18.51 -6.76 -38.22
N PRO A 26 19.19 -5.88 -37.47
CA PRO A 26 19.47 -6.14 -36.06
C PRO A 26 18.14 -6.42 -35.35
N ARG A 27 18.01 -7.60 -34.73
CA ARG A 27 16.78 -8.01 -34.03
C ARG A 27 17.11 -8.33 -32.58
N ALA A 28 16.34 -7.77 -31.66
CA ALA A 28 16.40 -8.08 -30.24
C ALA A 28 15.56 -9.34 -29.95
N GLY A 29 16.00 -10.50 -30.44
CA GLY A 29 15.39 -11.81 -30.16
C GLY A 29 14.68 -12.50 -31.35
N PRO A 30 14.13 -13.72 -31.12
CA PRO A 30 13.39 -14.46 -32.14
C PRO A 30 12.09 -13.73 -32.49
N ASP A 31 11.77 -13.68 -33.78
CA ASP A 31 10.54 -13.04 -34.26
C ASP A 31 9.33 -13.95 -34.07
N GLU A 32 8.13 -13.38 -34.18
CA GLU A 32 6.86 -14.13 -34.07
C GLU A 32 6.89 -15.39 -34.95
N ARG A 33 7.44 -15.30 -36.16
CA ARG A 33 7.55 -16.43 -37.09
C ARG A 33 8.44 -17.54 -36.54
N ALA A 34 9.63 -17.22 -36.04
CA ALA A 34 10.53 -18.20 -35.43
C ALA A 34 9.93 -18.83 -34.17
N ILE A 35 9.22 -18.05 -33.35
CA ILE A 35 8.51 -18.56 -32.16
C ILE A 35 7.39 -19.52 -32.58
N GLU A 36 6.57 -19.10 -33.53
CA GLU A 36 5.43 -19.88 -34.02
C GLU A 36 5.85 -21.14 -34.76
N SER A 37 6.91 -21.11 -35.58
CA SER A 37 7.38 -22.29 -36.32
C SER A 37 8.06 -23.31 -35.42
N SER A 38 8.61 -22.87 -34.29
CA SER A 38 9.30 -23.72 -33.31
C SER A 38 8.36 -24.29 -32.25
N ALA A 39 7.11 -23.83 -32.18
CA ALA A 39 6.13 -24.33 -31.23
C ALA A 39 5.62 -25.72 -31.64
N ALA A 40 5.99 -26.76 -30.89
CA ALA A 40 5.55 -28.14 -31.12
C ALA A 40 4.04 -28.33 -30.92
N ILE A 41 3.43 -27.58 -30.00
CA ILE A 41 1.99 -27.54 -29.75
C ILE A 41 1.58 -26.08 -29.59
N LYS A 42 0.61 -25.62 -30.37
CA LYS A 42 -0.02 -24.30 -30.24
C LYS A 42 -1.37 -24.45 -29.56
N VAL A 43 -1.50 -23.90 -28.36
CA VAL A 43 -2.79 -23.82 -27.65
C VAL A 43 -3.36 -22.43 -27.88
N GLY A 44 -4.43 -22.33 -28.68
CA GLY A 44 -5.18 -21.10 -28.90
C GLY A 44 -6.63 -21.30 -28.49
N TYR A 45 -7.19 -20.33 -27.78
CA TYR A 45 -8.60 -20.32 -27.40
C TYR A 45 -9.35 -19.36 -28.34
N GLY A 46 -9.99 -19.89 -29.39
CA GLY A 46 -10.79 -19.11 -30.34
C GLY A 46 -11.07 -19.84 -31.65
N GLN A 47 -12.28 -19.71 -32.18
CA GLN A 47 -12.70 -20.29 -33.47
C GLN A 47 -12.89 -19.14 -34.48
N GLY A 48 -12.05 -19.08 -35.52
CA GLY A 48 -12.09 -18.06 -36.61
C GLY A 48 -10.81 -17.23 -36.78
N ASP A 49 -10.77 -16.38 -37.82
CA ASP A 49 -9.61 -15.57 -38.24
C ASP A 49 -9.13 -14.50 -37.24
N ALA A 50 -9.87 -14.27 -36.15
CA ALA A 50 -9.48 -13.36 -35.08
C ALA A 50 -9.03 -14.18 -33.85
N LYS A 51 -7.71 -14.23 -33.62
CA LYS A 51 -7.07 -14.74 -32.39
C LYS A 51 -7.50 -13.89 -31.17
N LYS A 52 -8.77 -13.98 -30.74
CA LYS A 52 -9.29 -13.26 -29.57
C LYS A 52 -8.75 -13.90 -28.29
N VAL A 53 -8.37 -13.08 -27.31
CA VAL A 53 -7.78 -13.52 -26.03
C VAL A 53 -8.80 -14.25 -25.12
N GLY A 54 -10.09 -14.26 -25.49
CA GLY A 54 -11.15 -14.90 -24.70
C GLY A 54 -11.62 -14.09 -23.50
N LEU A 55 -11.26 -12.80 -23.44
CA LEU A 55 -11.69 -11.85 -22.41
C LEU A 55 -12.44 -10.69 -23.07
N ASP A 56 -13.73 -10.56 -22.78
CA ASP A 56 -14.51 -9.38 -23.15
C ASP A 56 -14.26 -8.24 -22.16
N TYR A 57 -14.41 -7.01 -22.60
CA TYR A 57 -14.26 -5.81 -21.77
C TYR A 57 -15.34 -4.77 -22.11
N VAL A 58 -15.61 -3.87 -21.18
CA VAL A 58 -16.47 -2.71 -21.41
C VAL A 58 -15.60 -1.54 -21.82
N LEU A 59 -15.93 -0.86 -22.92
CA LEU A 59 -15.31 0.42 -23.28
C LEU A 59 -16.19 1.57 -22.78
N VAL A 60 -15.64 2.48 -21.99
CA VAL A 60 -16.35 3.63 -21.44
C VAL A 60 -15.64 4.91 -21.84
N ASP A 61 -16.36 5.84 -22.46
CA ASP A 61 -15.85 7.18 -22.72
C ASP A 61 -15.89 8.02 -21.45
N MET A 62 -14.73 8.55 -21.05
CA MET A 62 -14.63 9.35 -19.85
C MET A 62 -15.37 10.68 -20.00
N ASN A 63 -16.18 11.01 -19.00
CA ASN A 63 -16.85 12.30 -18.91
C ASN A 63 -17.10 12.66 -17.43
N ARG A 64 -17.64 13.86 -17.19
CA ARG A 64 -17.92 14.36 -15.83
C ARG A 64 -18.90 13.47 -15.05
N GLN A 65 -19.82 12.79 -15.71
CA GLN A 65 -20.84 11.96 -15.06
C GLN A 65 -20.26 10.69 -14.42
N LEU A 66 -19.03 10.30 -14.80
CA LEU A 66 -18.35 9.15 -14.19
C LEU A 66 -17.80 9.44 -12.78
N LEU A 67 -17.43 10.70 -12.50
CA LEU A 67 -16.69 11.06 -11.28
C LEU A 67 -17.39 10.64 -9.97
N PRO A 68 -18.73 10.74 -9.82
CA PRO A 68 -19.40 10.31 -8.59
C PRO A 68 -19.28 8.81 -8.30
N PHE A 69 -19.14 7.97 -9.33
CA PHE A 69 -19.08 6.50 -9.16
C PHE A 69 -17.72 5.99 -8.72
N PHE A 70 -16.66 6.77 -8.94
CA PHE A 70 -15.29 6.41 -8.61
C PHE A 70 -14.73 7.27 -7.47
N GLN A 71 -15.58 7.88 -6.64
CA GLN A 71 -15.10 8.53 -5.42
C GLN A 71 -14.42 7.48 -4.54
N THR A 72 -13.29 7.87 -3.93
CA THR A 72 -12.60 7.04 -2.95
C THR A 72 -13.61 6.61 -1.89
N ALA A 73 -13.86 5.30 -1.75
CA ALA A 73 -14.88 4.79 -0.84
C ALA A 73 -14.71 5.37 0.57
N PRO A 74 -15.82 5.65 1.29
CA PRO A 74 -15.73 6.09 2.68
C PRO A 74 -14.95 5.04 3.47
N ARG A 75 -13.81 5.49 4.02
CA ARG A 75 -12.90 4.62 4.77
C ARG A 75 -13.56 4.24 6.09
N SER A 76 -13.34 3.02 6.55
CA SER A 76 -13.76 2.59 7.88
C SER A 76 -13.21 3.55 8.94
N SER A 77 -14.03 3.98 9.88
CA SER A 77 -13.61 4.84 10.98
C SER A 77 -13.22 3.98 12.20
N ILE A 78 -12.02 4.20 12.73
CA ILE A 78 -11.64 3.64 14.03
C ILE A 78 -12.57 4.19 15.11
N SER A 79 -13.01 5.44 14.97
CA SER A 79 -13.90 6.09 15.93
C SER A 79 -15.31 5.48 15.96
N GLU A 80 -15.83 4.95 14.85
CA GLU A 80 -17.15 4.30 14.82
C GLU A 80 -17.12 2.90 15.48
N GLY A 81 -16.01 2.17 15.32
CA GLY A 81 -15.84 0.84 15.93
C GLY A 81 -15.39 0.85 17.39
N PHE A 82 -14.61 1.87 17.78
CA PHE A 82 -13.88 1.92 19.06
C PHE A 82 -13.98 3.25 19.82
N GLY A 83 -14.58 4.28 19.22
CA GLY A 83 -14.76 5.61 19.81
C GLY A 83 -15.92 5.64 20.80
N GLY A 84 -15.69 5.13 22.00
CA GLY A 84 -16.55 5.37 23.15
C GLY A 84 -16.34 6.77 23.74
N ARG A 85 -17.41 7.40 24.25
CA ARG A 85 -17.43 8.68 25.00
C ARG A 85 -16.78 8.56 26.40
N GLY A 86 -15.64 7.88 26.51
CA GLY A 86 -14.93 7.69 27.77
C GLY A 86 -13.65 8.54 27.83
N GLY A 87 -13.33 9.05 29.01
CA GLY A 87 -11.99 9.53 29.31
C GLY A 87 -10.96 8.40 29.29
N ALA A 88 -9.74 8.68 29.75
CA ALA A 88 -8.73 7.64 29.92
C ALA A 88 -9.29 6.46 30.76
N PRO A 89 -9.03 5.20 30.37
CA PRO A 89 -9.47 4.06 31.16
C PRO A 89 -8.88 4.09 32.58
N ASP A 90 -9.70 3.79 33.59
CA ASP A 90 -9.24 3.72 34.98
C ASP A 90 -8.10 2.70 35.13
N THR A 91 -7.11 3.06 35.94
CA THR A 91 -5.96 2.20 36.20
C THR A 91 -6.30 1.17 37.28
N VAL A 92 -6.62 -0.02 36.83
CA VAL A 92 -6.86 -1.20 37.66
C VAL A 92 -5.71 -2.20 37.55
N ILE A 93 -5.51 -2.96 38.62
CA ILE A 93 -4.52 -4.05 38.70
C ILE A 93 -5.06 -5.28 37.98
N GLY A 94 -4.24 -5.94 37.16
CA GLY A 94 -4.56 -7.19 36.48
C GLY A 94 -3.67 -8.35 36.89
N VAL A 95 -4.02 -9.55 36.40
CA VAL A 95 -3.22 -10.76 36.61
C VAL A 95 -1.88 -10.63 35.89
N GLY A 96 -0.79 -11.00 36.56
CA GLY A 96 0.57 -10.90 36.04
C GLY A 96 1.26 -9.55 36.28
N ASP A 97 0.54 -8.53 36.75
CA ASP A 97 1.16 -7.27 37.20
C ASP A 97 2.12 -7.53 38.36
N ILE A 98 3.15 -6.71 38.49
CA ILE A 98 4.04 -6.74 39.65
C ILE A 98 3.70 -5.55 40.52
N VAL A 99 3.32 -5.80 41.76
CA VAL A 99 3.00 -4.77 42.74
C VAL A 99 4.00 -4.81 43.90
N GLN A 100 4.25 -3.64 44.47
CA GLN A 100 5.01 -3.47 45.69
C GLN A 100 4.10 -2.83 46.74
N VAL A 101 4.15 -3.38 47.95
CA VAL A 101 3.36 -2.88 49.08
C VAL A 101 4.33 -2.38 50.14
N SER A 102 4.17 -1.12 50.52
CA SER A 102 4.86 -0.54 51.67
C SER A 102 3.84 -0.32 52.78
N ILE A 103 4.18 -0.72 54.01
CA ILE A 103 3.31 -0.61 55.18
C ILE A 103 4.00 0.28 56.20
N PHE A 104 3.31 1.34 56.59
CA PHE A 104 3.69 2.31 57.61
C PHE A 104 2.91 2.04 58.89
N GLU A 105 3.53 2.30 60.04
CA GLU A 105 2.87 2.34 61.35
C GLU A 105 3.16 3.69 62.01
N SER A 106 2.25 4.20 62.85
CA SER A 106 2.43 5.53 63.44
C SER A 106 3.54 5.59 64.51
N SER A 107 3.93 4.45 65.09
CA SER A 107 5.02 4.34 66.06
C SER A 107 5.85 3.05 65.92
N SER A 108 7.05 3.02 66.50
CA SER A 108 7.82 1.79 66.67
C SER A 108 7.23 0.89 67.78
N GLY A 109 7.55 -0.40 67.75
CA GLY A 109 7.02 -1.41 68.66
C GLY A 109 5.72 -2.08 68.19
N GLY A 110 5.29 -1.84 66.95
CA GLY A 110 4.14 -2.49 66.35
C GLY A 110 4.47 -3.81 65.64
N LEU A 111 3.55 -4.27 64.79
CA LEU A 111 3.61 -5.60 64.16
C LEU A 111 4.72 -5.69 63.11
N PHE A 112 4.96 -4.59 62.41
CA PHE A 112 5.94 -4.51 61.34
C PHE A 112 7.21 -3.75 61.73
N ILE A 113 7.15 -2.94 62.79
CA ILE A 113 8.26 -2.09 63.24
C ILE A 113 8.68 -2.48 64.66
N PRO A 114 9.81 -3.18 64.85
CA PRO A 114 10.31 -3.54 66.17
C PRO A 114 10.61 -2.30 67.05
N SER A 115 10.55 -2.48 68.37
CA SER A 115 10.88 -1.43 69.36
C SER A 115 12.37 -1.06 69.37
N ASP A 116 13.25 -2.02 69.04
CA ASP A 116 14.72 -1.84 68.98
C ASP A 116 15.19 -1.33 67.61
N ALA A 117 14.51 -0.31 67.06
CA ALA A 117 14.80 0.25 65.73
C ALA A 117 16.10 1.11 65.71
N GLY A 118 17.22 0.52 66.12
CA GLY A 118 18.54 1.06 65.83
C GLY A 118 18.81 0.97 64.33
N SER A 119 18.78 2.13 63.65
CA SER A 119 19.33 2.35 62.29
C SER A 119 18.42 2.05 61.07
N ARG A 120 17.08 2.14 61.18
CA ARG A 120 16.22 2.20 59.98
C ARG A 120 15.73 3.62 59.69
N PRO A 121 15.99 4.18 58.49
CA PRO A 121 15.42 5.46 58.09
C PRO A 121 13.94 5.28 57.72
N GLY A 122 13.05 5.40 58.71
CA GLY A 122 11.61 5.53 58.51
C GLY A 122 10.76 4.49 59.25
N ASN A 123 9.52 4.88 59.57
CA ASN A 123 8.51 4.01 60.19
C ASN A 123 7.74 3.21 59.13
N TYR A 124 8.44 2.43 58.30
CA TYR A 124 7.79 1.55 57.33
C TYR A 124 8.61 0.32 56.97
N ILE A 125 7.93 -0.68 56.43
CA ILE A 125 8.56 -1.80 55.73
C ILE A 125 8.09 -1.83 54.29
N THR A 126 8.98 -2.21 53.38
CA THR A 126 8.63 -2.52 51.99
C THR A 126 8.63 -4.02 51.83
N LEU A 127 7.48 -4.59 51.48
CA LEU A 127 7.41 -6.01 51.15
C LEU A 127 8.15 -6.27 49.83
N PRO A 128 8.73 -7.47 49.65
CA PRO A 128 9.25 -7.89 48.35
C PRO A 128 8.20 -7.67 47.26
N SER A 129 8.64 -7.35 46.05
CA SER A 129 7.73 -7.22 44.91
C SER A 129 7.02 -8.55 44.66
N GLN A 130 5.72 -8.47 44.38
CA GLN A 130 4.87 -9.65 44.22
C GLN A 130 4.17 -9.59 42.86
N THR A 131 4.22 -10.68 42.13
CA THR A 131 3.41 -10.86 40.93
C THR A 131 1.99 -11.23 41.35
N VAL A 132 0.99 -10.56 40.77
CA VAL A 132 -0.42 -10.91 40.94
C VAL A 132 -0.66 -12.28 40.32
N ASP A 133 -1.02 -13.23 41.16
CA ASP A 133 -1.18 -14.62 40.75
C ASP A 133 -2.42 -14.85 39.87
N SER A 134 -2.57 -16.09 39.36
CA SER A 134 -3.71 -16.48 38.52
C SER A 134 -5.07 -16.40 39.21
N SER A 135 -5.09 -16.39 40.55
CA SER A 135 -6.32 -16.15 41.34
C SER A 135 -6.62 -14.66 41.53
N GLY A 136 -5.74 -13.78 41.06
CA GLY A 136 -5.87 -12.33 41.17
C GLY A 136 -5.56 -11.79 42.55
N THR A 137 -4.71 -12.47 43.33
CA THR A 137 -4.38 -12.13 44.72
C THR A 137 -2.91 -11.84 44.94
N ILE A 138 -2.60 -11.13 46.02
CA ILE A 138 -1.25 -10.95 46.58
C ILE A 138 -1.24 -11.38 48.05
N SER A 139 -0.06 -11.68 48.59
CA SER A 139 0.10 -12.10 49.98
C SER A 139 0.65 -10.95 50.82
N VAL A 140 -0.10 -10.54 51.84
CA VAL A 140 0.34 -9.52 52.79
C VAL A 140 0.46 -10.19 54.16
N PRO A 141 1.65 -10.22 54.80
CA PRO A 141 1.81 -10.83 56.11
C PRO A 141 0.78 -10.27 57.10
N TYR A 142 0.16 -11.16 57.88
CA TYR A 142 -0.92 -10.84 58.82
C TYR A 142 -2.22 -10.27 58.23
N ALA A 143 -2.28 -9.89 56.95
CA ALA A 143 -3.54 -9.61 56.26
C ALA A 143 -4.02 -10.82 55.41
N GLY A 144 -3.13 -11.78 55.15
CA GLY A 144 -3.45 -12.97 54.36
C GLY A 144 -3.42 -12.69 52.85
N ARG A 145 -4.29 -13.37 52.11
CA ARG A 145 -4.41 -13.20 50.65
C ARG A 145 -5.43 -12.11 50.35
N ILE A 146 -4.99 -11.06 49.67
CA ILE A 146 -5.81 -9.90 49.31
C ILE A 146 -6.12 -9.96 47.81
N ARG A 147 -7.40 -9.82 47.42
CA ARG A 147 -7.82 -9.84 46.01
C ARG A 147 -7.65 -8.45 45.38
N VAL A 148 -6.76 -8.35 44.40
CA VAL A 148 -6.37 -7.08 43.77
C VAL A 148 -6.85 -6.92 42.33
N VAL A 149 -7.15 -8.03 41.64
CA VAL A 149 -7.57 -7.98 40.23
C VAL A 149 -8.84 -7.13 40.04
N GLY A 150 -8.80 -6.22 39.06
CA GLY A 150 -9.89 -5.31 38.72
C GLY A 150 -10.06 -4.13 39.69
N ARG A 151 -9.14 -3.93 40.63
CA ARG A 151 -9.22 -2.85 41.62
C ARG A 151 -8.13 -1.81 41.41
N THR A 152 -8.42 -0.58 41.84
CA THR A 152 -7.41 0.49 41.87
C THR A 152 -6.44 0.27 43.03
N PRO A 153 -5.19 0.76 42.93
CA PRO A 153 -4.24 0.69 44.04
C PRO A 153 -4.81 1.27 45.36
N GLN A 154 -5.55 2.37 45.28
CA GLN A 154 -6.18 3.01 46.44
C GLN A 154 -7.25 2.11 47.09
N ALA A 155 -8.04 1.39 46.29
CA ALA A 155 -9.02 0.45 46.82
C ALA A 155 -8.36 -0.77 47.48
N VAL A 156 -7.18 -1.18 47.02
CA VAL A 156 -6.39 -2.24 47.66
C VAL A 156 -5.76 -1.74 48.96
N GLN A 157 -5.23 -0.52 48.98
CA GLN A 157 -4.68 0.11 50.18
C GLN A 157 -5.70 0.12 51.33
N GLY A 158 -6.91 0.62 51.06
CA GLY A 158 -7.95 0.66 52.09
C GLY A 158 -8.33 -0.71 52.65
N GLU A 159 -8.26 -1.77 51.85
CA GLU A 159 -8.50 -3.14 52.36
C GLU A 159 -7.35 -3.67 53.21
N ILE A 160 -6.11 -3.41 52.81
CA ILE A 160 -4.92 -3.77 53.60
C ILE A 160 -4.99 -3.08 54.96
N ASP A 161 -5.27 -1.77 54.97
CA ASP A 161 -5.35 -0.96 56.19
C ASP A 161 -6.47 -1.49 57.12
N ASN A 162 -7.67 -1.73 56.57
CA ASN A 162 -8.80 -2.28 57.33
C ASN A 162 -8.51 -3.68 57.90
N THR A 163 -7.80 -4.53 57.15
CA THR A 163 -7.47 -5.90 57.60
C THR A 163 -6.40 -5.88 58.69
N LEU A 164 -5.48 -4.93 58.63
CA LEU A 164 -4.40 -4.76 59.60
C LEU A 164 -4.78 -3.91 60.83
N ALA A 165 -5.90 -3.16 60.78
CA ALA A 165 -6.30 -2.22 61.83
C ALA A 165 -6.37 -2.82 63.25
N ASN A 166 -6.71 -4.10 63.38
CA ASN A 166 -6.79 -4.79 64.68
C ASN A 166 -5.47 -5.48 65.10
N ARG A 167 -4.40 -5.32 64.31
CA ARG A 167 -3.14 -6.06 64.47
C ARG A 167 -1.91 -5.15 64.47
N ALA A 168 -1.96 -4.05 63.75
CA ALA A 168 -0.90 -3.05 63.63
C ALA A 168 -1.36 -1.71 64.23
N ILE A 169 -0.40 -0.84 64.57
CA ILE A 169 -0.67 0.47 65.17
C ILE A 169 -0.90 1.48 64.05
N GLU A 170 -2.17 1.88 63.87
CA GLU A 170 -2.63 2.84 62.85
C GLU A 170 -1.96 2.60 61.47
N PRO A 171 -2.17 1.40 60.88
CA PRO A 171 -1.46 1.03 59.66
C PRO A 171 -1.87 1.92 58.48
N GLN A 172 -0.88 2.30 57.67
CA GLN A 172 -1.10 2.92 56.37
C GLN A 172 -0.34 2.17 55.30
N SER A 173 -1.01 1.77 54.24
CA SER A 173 -0.40 1.06 53.12
C SER A 173 -0.29 1.94 51.87
N LEU A 174 0.81 1.74 51.15
CA LEU A 174 1.05 2.28 49.82
C LEU A 174 1.23 1.11 48.85
N VAL A 175 0.38 1.06 47.82
CA VAL A 175 0.44 0.03 46.79
C VAL A 175 0.90 0.67 45.49
N THR A 176 2.05 0.25 44.99
CA THR A 176 2.64 0.74 43.74
C THR A 176 2.69 -0.37 42.71
N ILE A 177 2.22 -0.12 41.49
CA ILE A 177 2.41 -1.04 40.36
C ILE A 177 3.81 -0.80 39.79
N MET A 178 4.69 -1.78 39.91
CA MET A 178 6.07 -1.74 39.43
C MET A 178 6.16 -2.10 37.95
N GLU A 179 5.42 -3.13 37.52
CA GLU A 179 5.32 -3.54 36.12
C GLU A 179 3.86 -3.84 35.77
N ASN A 180 3.40 -3.27 34.65
CA ASN A 180 2.01 -3.34 34.22
C ASN A 180 1.83 -4.34 33.07
N ARG A 181 2.13 -5.61 33.36
CA ARG A 181 2.15 -6.68 32.34
C ARG A 181 0.76 -7.03 31.82
N SER A 182 -0.28 -6.76 32.60
CA SER A 182 -1.67 -7.03 32.21
C SER A 182 -2.25 -5.98 31.26
N ARG A 183 -1.59 -4.82 31.10
CA ARG A 183 -2.07 -3.68 30.29
C ARG A 183 -1.10 -3.31 29.20
N GLN A 184 -0.83 -4.28 28.34
CA GLN A 184 0.02 -4.09 27.16
C GLN A 184 -0.80 -3.89 25.89
N VAL A 185 -0.26 -3.08 24.99
CA VAL A 185 -0.70 -2.93 23.60
C VAL A 185 0.44 -3.38 22.68
N ALA A 186 0.11 -4.10 21.62
CA ALA A 186 1.10 -4.52 20.63
C ALA A 186 1.14 -3.51 19.47
N VAL A 187 2.33 -3.07 19.07
CA VAL A 187 2.55 -2.31 17.84
C VAL A 187 3.43 -3.13 16.90
N LEU A 188 2.93 -3.35 15.68
CA LEU A 188 3.55 -4.22 14.70
C LEU A 188 3.54 -3.55 13.31
N GLY A 189 4.39 -4.05 12.41
CA GLY A 189 4.43 -3.59 11.02
C GLY A 189 5.48 -2.50 10.76
N ASP A 190 5.16 -1.54 9.89
CA ASP A 190 6.07 -0.52 9.35
C ASP A 190 6.36 0.62 10.35
N VAL A 191 6.84 0.27 11.53
CA VAL A 191 7.30 1.18 12.61
C VAL A 191 8.78 0.94 12.91
N ASN A 192 9.46 1.94 13.47
CA ASN A 192 10.90 1.83 13.74
C ASN A 192 11.24 0.80 14.82
N LEU A 193 10.36 0.61 15.81
CA LEU A 193 10.55 -0.31 16.92
C LEU A 193 9.26 -1.09 17.22
N PRO A 194 8.96 -2.17 16.47
CA PRO A 194 7.84 -3.05 16.77
C PRO A 194 8.00 -3.69 18.16
N ALA A 195 7.00 -3.53 19.03
CA ALA A 195 7.08 -3.97 20.42
C ALA A 195 5.70 -4.12 21.07
N LYS A 196 5.66 -4.85 22.20
CA LYS A 196 4.58 -4.74 23.19
C LYS A 196 4.94 -3.63 24.17
N LEU A 197 4.04 -2.68 24.35
CA LEU A 197 4.24 -1.50 25.18
C LEU A 197 3.24 -1.53 26.34
N ASP A 198 3.72 -1.26 27.56
CA ASP A 198 2.86 -1.04 28.71
C ASP A 198 2.11 0.29 28.55
N ILE A 199 0.80 0.28 28.76
CA ILE A 199 -0.06 1.46 28.65
C ILE A 199 0.13 2.35 29.88
N ASN A 200 0.37 3.65 29.65
CA ASN A 200 0.48 4.64 30.72
C ASN A 200 -0.84 4.72 31.54
N PRO A 201 -0.77 4.81 32.88
CA PRO A 201 -1.95 5.04 33.72
C PRO A 201 -2.84 6.23 33.33
N ALA A 202 -2.27 7.27 32.72
CA ALA A 202 -3.00 8.43 32.20
C ALA A 202 -3.82 8.13 30.92
N GLY A 203 -3.73 6.90 30.39
CA GLY A 203 -4.27 6.51 29.10
C GLY A 203 -3.38 6.95 27.95
N GLU A 204 -3.36 6.15 26.89
CA GLU A 204 -2.65 6.46 25.65
C GLU A 204 -3.59 6.27 24.46
N ARG A 205 -3.38 7.07 23.42
CA ARG A 205 -4.10 6.96 22.15
C ARG A 205 -3.24 6.28 21.11
N VAL A 206 -3.85 5.89 20.00
CA VAL A 206 -3.17 5.19 18.89
C VAL A 206 -1.89 5.91 18.46
N LEU A 207 -1.93 7.25 18.30
CA LEU A 207 -0.75 8.02 17.92
C LEU A 207 0.36 8.03 19.00
N ASP A 208 0.00 8.05 20.29
CA ASP A 208 0.98 8.03 21.39
C ASP A 208 1.76 6.72 21.39
N VAL A 209 1.05 5.61 21.18
CA VAL A 209 1.63 4.28 21.15
C VAL A 209 2.50 4.09 19.90
N ILE A 210 2.09 4.59 18.74
CA ILE A 210 2.93 4.59 17.52
C ILE A 210 4.21 5.42 17.75
N ALA A 211 4.11 6.59 18.40
CA ALA A 211 5.26 7.42 18.71
C ALA A 211 6.25 6.70 19.65
N ARG A 212 5.74 6.00 20.67
CA ARG A 212 6.57 5.17 21.58
C ARG A 212 7.20 3.97 20.88
N ALA A 213 6.58 3.45 19.82
CA ALA A 213 7.18 2.45 18.92
C ALA A 213 8.20 3.07 17.93
N GLY A 214 8.68 4.29 18.19
CA GLY A 214 9.68 4.99 17.37
C GLY A 214 9.11 5.69 16.14
N GLY A 215 7.78 5.77 16.01
CA GLY A 215 7.13 6.33 14.82
C GLY A 215 7.17 5.39 13.61
N LEU A 216 6.70 5.88 12.46
CA LEU A 216 6.70 5.12 11.21
C LEU A 216 8.12 4.88 10.69
N ALA A 217 8.40 3.70 10.17
CA ALA A 217 9.69 3.37 9.57
C ALA A 217 9.87 3.99 8.17
N THR A 218 8.78 4.26 7.46
CA THR A 218 8.80 4.91 6.16
C THR A 218 7.80 6.09 6.10
N PRO A 219 7.85 6.96 5.06
CA PRO A 219 6.91 8.07 4.95
C PRO A 219 5.47 7.59 5.04
N GLY A 220 4.63 8.28 5.81
CA GLY A 220 3.24 7.91 6.10
C GLY A 220 2.27 7.96 4.92
N VAL A 221 2.79 8.06 3.71
CA VAL A 221 2.02 8.08 2.47
C VAL A 221 1.72 6.63 2.08
N GLU A 222 0.44 6.35 1.84
CA GLU A 222 -0.05 4.97 1.62
C GLU A 222 0.13 4.04 2.83
N THR A 223 0.26 4.64 4.01
CA THR A 223 0.32 3.91 5.28
C THR A 223 -1.06 3.82 5.90
N TYR A 224 -1.49 2.59 6.18
CA TYR A 224 -2.73 2.25 6.84
C TYR A 224 -2.46 1.80 8.28
N ILE A 225 -3.28 2.30 9.19
CA ILE A 225 -3.26 1.94 10.60
C ILE A 225 -4.49 1.07 10.86
N THR A 226 -4.25 -0.19 11.20
CA THR A 226 -5.28 -1.14 11.59
C THR A 226 -5.25 -1.32 13.09
N MET A 227 -6.38 -1.08 13.75
CA MET A 227 -6.57 -1.34 15.16
C MET A 227 -7.43 -2.59 15.33
N GLN A 228 -6.92 -3.58 16.04
CA GLN A 228 -7.63 -4.79 16.38
C GLN A 228 -7.89 -4.85 17.89
N ARG A 229 -9.15 -5.04 18.28
CA ARG A 229 -9.58 -5.17 19.68
C ARG A 229 -10.68 -6.21 19.77
N ARG A 230 -10.45 -7.26 20.57
CA ARG A 230 -11.44 -8.33 20.86
C ARG A 230 -12.11 -8.91 19.61
N GLY A 231 -11.33 -9.17 18.57
CA GLY A 231 -11.81 -9.75 17.30
C GLY A 231 -12.51 -8.79 16.35
N ARG A 232 -12.63 -7.50 16.69
CA ARG A 232 -13.02 -6.44 15.75
C ARG A 232 -11.78 -5.75 15.21
N GLU A 233 -11.83 -5.32 13.97
CA GLU A 233 -10.79 -4.52 13.32
C GLU A 233 -11.37 -3.26 12.70
N ALA A 234 -10.59 -2.19 12.67
CA ALA A 234 -10.87 -0.99 11.90
C ALA A 234 -9.56 -0.44 11.32
N THR A 235 -9.60 -0.02 10.06
CA THR A 235 -8.43 0.46 9.33
C THR A 235 -8.66 1.87 8.84
N VAL A 236 -7.71 2.77 9.10
CA VAL A 236 -7.73 4.15 8.59
C VAL A 236 -6.40 4.47 7.91
N LEU A 237 -6.40 5.45 7.02
CA LEU A 237 -5.15 5.99 6.50
C LEU A 237 -4.46 6.80 7.60
N PHE A 238 -3.14 6.68 7.71
CA PHE A 238 -2.36 7.43 8.71
C PHE A 238 -2.57 8.95 8.60
N SER A 239 -2.71 9.47 7.38
CA SER A 239 -3.00 10.89 7.20
C SER A 239 -4.38 11.32 7.73
N ASP A 240 -5.38 10.43 7.72
CA ASP A 240 -6.69 10.69 8.32
C ASP A 240 -6.60 10.66 9.84
N LEU A 241 -5.81 9.75 10.40
CA LEU A 241 -5.54 9.67 11.85
C LEU A 241 -4.90 10.96 12.40
N ILE A 242 -4.02 11.60 11.63
CA ILE A 242 -3.41 12.89 11.98
C ILE A 242 -4.42 14.05 11.83
N LYS A 243 -5.17 14.08 10.72
CA LYS A 243 -6.05 15.21 10.39
C LYS A 243 -7.36 15.21 11.17
N ASN A 244 -7.86 14.03 11.54
CA ASN A 244 -9.12 13.85 12.25
C ASN A 244 -8.86 13.29 13.65
N ALA A 245 -8.89 14.18 14.65
CA ALA A 245 -8.68 13.82 16.05
C ALA A 245 -9.67 12.76 16.59
N LYS A 246 -10.83 12.58 15.96
CA LYS A 246 -11.79 11.54 16.36
C LYS A 246 -11.26 10.12 16.10
N GLU A 247 -10.44 9.95 15.06
CA GLU A 247 -9.85 8.65 14.72
C GLU A 247 -8.75 8.24 15.72
N ASN A 248 -8.14 9.20 16.41
CA ASN A 248 -7.09 8.95 17.40
C ASN A 248 -7.70 8.51 18.75
N VAL A 249 -8.30 7.32 18.80
CA VAL A 249 -8.97 6.78 19.99
C VAL A 249 -7.99 6.29 21.05
N PHE A 250 -8.47 6.13 22.30
CA PHE A 250 -7.70 5.50 23.37
C PHE A 250 -7.49 4.00 23.09
N VAL A 251 -6.26 3.53 23.32
CA VAL A 251 -5.94 2.10 23.32
C VAL A 251 -6.36 1.45 24.64
N ALA A 252 -6.57 0.15 24.60
CA ALA A 252 -6.96 -0.68 25.73
C ALA A 252 -6.00 -1.89 25.83
N PRO A 253 -5.92 -2.50 27.02
CA PRO A 253 -5.18 -3.75 27.20
C PRO A 253 -5.57 -4.82 26.18
N GLY A 254 -4.56 -5.41 25.53
CA GLY A 254 -4.73 -6.47 24.53
C GLY A 254 -5.03 -5.97 23.12
N ASP A 255 -5.09 -4.66 22.90
CA ASP A 255 -5.18 -4.11 21.55
C ASP A 255 -3.92 -4.43 20.73
N THR A 256 -4.12 -4.60 19.43
CA THR A 256 -3.02 -4.70 18.46
C THR A 256 -3.16 -3.57 17.44
N ILE A 257 -2.13 -2.76 17.33
CA ILE A 257 -1.99 -1.72 16.31
C ILE A 257 -1.04 -2.24 15.25
N TYR A 258 -1.55 -2.43 14.04
CA TYR A 258 -0.77 -2.88 12.89
C TYR A 258 -0.62 -1.73 11.90
N VAL A 259 0.63 -1.39 11.59
CA VAL A 259 1.00 -0.35 10.64
C VAL A 259 1.40 -1.03 9.33
N ASN A 260 0.64 -0.82 8.27
CA ASN A 260 0.93 -1.43 6.97
C ASN A 260 1.14 -0.35 5.92
N ARG A 261 2.23 -0.40 5.17
CA ARG A 261 2.41 0.44 3.99
C ARG A 261 2.08 -0.36 2.73
N GLU A 262 1.04 0.07 2.03
CA GLU A 262 0.65 -0.52 0.75
C GLU A 262 1.25 0.28 -0.39
N ARG A 263 2.36 -0.19 -0.95
CA ARG A 263 2.98 0.45 -2.12
C ARG A 263 2.14 0.18 -3.37
N ARG A 264 1.33 1.15 -3.77
CA ARG A 264 0.51 1.03 -4.97
C ARG A 264 1.29 1.45 -6.19
N THR A 265 0.98 0.79 -7.30
CA THR A 265 1.71 0.91 -8.56
C THR A 265 0.75 0.90 -9.73
N TYR A 266 1.06 1.61 -10.80
CA TYR A 266 0.39 1.46 -12.09
C TYR A 266 1.41 1.18 -13.18
N LEU A 267 0.93 0.76 -14.35
CA LEU A 267 1.75 0.57 -15.53
C LEU A 267 1.44 1.66 -16.55
N ALA A 268 2.47 2.19 -17.21
CA ALA A 268 2.32 3.09 -18.35
C ALA A 268 2.94 2.47 -19.60
N PHE A 269 2.23 2.53 -20.72
CA PHE A 269 2.67 1.98 -22.00
C PHE A 269 2.29 2.90 -23.17
N GLY A 270 2.93 2.67 -24.32
CA GLY A 270 2.60 3.33 -25.58
C GLY A 270 3.32 4.66 -25.77
N ALA A 271 2.65 5.65 -26.35
CA ALA A 271 3.17 6.97 -26.66
C ALA A 271 3.22 7.93 -25.46
N ALA A 272 3.54 7.39 -24.28
CA ALA A 272 3.89 8.15 -23.09
C ALA A 272 5.40 8.38 -22.98
N GLY A 273 5.82 9.38 -22.20
CA GLY A 273 7.23 9.70 -21.99
C GLY A 273 8.03 8.57 -21.32
N LEU A 274 7.45 7.91 -20.33
CA LEU A 274 7.99 6.76 -19.62
C LEU A 274 7.09 5.54 -19.84
N ASN A 275 7.72 4.37 -20.01
CA ASN A 275 7.04 3.09 -20.14
C ASN A 275 7.54 2.14 -19.05
N GLY A 276 6.63 1.47 -18.35
CA GLY A 276 6.94 0.54 -17.28
C GLY A 276 6.10 0.74 -16.03
N ARG A 277 6.57 0.15 -14.92
CA ARG A 277 5.92 0.22 -13.61
C ARG A 277 6.31 1.50 -12.90
N ILE A 278 5.31 2.25 -12.44
CA ILE A 278 5.48 3.52 -11.72
C ILE A 278 4.79 3.43 -10.37
N ASP A 279 5.47 3.89 -9.31
CA ASP A 279 4.93 3.94 -7.95
C ASP A 279 3.99 5.13 -7.80
N PHE A 280 2.94 4.97 -6.99
CA PHE A 280 1.98 6.04 -6.71
C PHE A 280 2.64 7.18 -5.95
N GLU A 281 3.37 6.86 -4.87
CA GLU A 281 4.00 7.81 -3.93
C GLU A 281 3.02 8.80 -3.28
N GLU A 282 1.72 8.60 -3.48
CA GLU A 282 0.64 9.47 -3.04
C GLU A 282 -0.59 8.64 -2.69
N SER A 283 -1.37 9.07 -1.69
CA SER A 283 -2.57 8.33 -1.26
C SER A 283 -3.77 8.49 -2.19
N ASN A 284 -3.80 9.56 -2.99
CA ASN A 284 -4.94 9.94 -3.82
C ASN A 284 -4.52 10.35 -5.25
N LEU A 285 -3.60 9.59 -5.85
CA LEU A 285 -3.13 9.83 -7.22
C LEU A 285 -4.30 9.82 -8.21
N THR A 286 -4.37 10.84 -9.06
CA THR A 286 -5.38 10.99 -10.12
C THR A 286 -4.82 10.56 -11.48
N LEU A 287 -5.70 10.30 -12.46
CA LEU A 287 -5.26 9.92 -13.81
C LEU A 287 -4.38 11.00 -14.45
N GLY A 288 -4.69 12.28 -14.21
CA GLY A 288 -3.89 13.40 -14.71
C GLY A 288 -2.48 13.41 -14.12
N GLU A 289 -2.37 13.23 -12.80
CA GLU A 289 -1.07 13.14 -12.11
C GLU A 289 -0.29 11.90 -12.55
N ALA A 290 -0.95 10.74 -12.68
CA ALA A 290 -0.34 9.52 -13.18
C ALA A 290 0.20 9.69 -14.60
N LEU A 291 -0.56 10.32 -15.50
CA LEU A 291 -0.08 10.63 -16.84
C LEU A 291 1.12 11.58 -16.81
N GLY A 292 1.12 12.58 -15.92
CA GLY A 292 2.25 13.46 -15.68
C GLY A 292 3.49 12.72 -15.16
N LYS A 293 3.32 11.82 -14.19
CA LYS A 293 4.38 10.93 -13.66
C LYS A 293 4.92 9.99 -14.74
N ALA A 294 4.09 9.57 -15.69
CA ALA A 294 4.50 8.83 -16.87
C ALA A 294 5.16 9.70 -17.96
N GLY A 295 5.49 10.96 -17.67
CA GLY A 295 6.17 11.86 -18.59
C GLY A 295 5.26 12.52 -19.64
N GLY A 296 3.93 12.41 -19.48
CA GLY A 296 2.96 13.00 -20.39
C GLY A 296 2.89 12.33 -21.77
N LEU A 297 2.15 12.96 -22.69
CA LEU A 297 2.02 12.50 -24.07
C LEU A 297 3.24 12.94 -24.88
N LEU A 298 3.75 12.05 -25.71
CA LEU A 298 4.76 12.39 -26.70
C LEU A 298 4.10 13.10 -27.89
N ASP A 299 4.21 14.42 -27.99
CA ASP A 299 3.54 15.24 -29.01
C ASP A 299 3.69 14.69 -30.44
N GLY A 300 4.92 14.35 -30.84
CA GLY A 300 5.20 13.80 -32.17
C GLY A 300 4.81 12.33 -32.36
N ARG A 301 4.18 11.66 -31.38
CA ARG A 301 3.86 10.22 -31.45
C ARG A 301 2.47 9.84 -30.97
N ALA A 302 1.94 10.52 -29.97
CA ALA A 302 0.71 10.17 -29.29
C ALA A 302 -0.52 10.60 -30.07
N ASP A 303 -1.62 9.86 -29.95
CA ASP A 303 -2.95 10.36 -30.23
C ASP A 303 -3.61 10.87 -28.93
N PRO A 304 -3.77 12.19 -28.74
CA PRO A 304 -4.42 12.72 -27.54
C PRO A 304 -5.88 12.29 -27.38
N ALA A 305 -6.56 11.82 -28.43
CA ALA A 305 -7.92 11.32 -28.34
C ALA A 305 -8.01 9.87 -27.79
N GLN A 306 -6.89 9.15 -27.73
CA GLN A 306 -6.83 7.72 -27.45
C GLN A 306 -5.89 7.44 -26.26
N VAL A 307 -6.18 8.07 -25.12
CA VAL A 307 -5.58 7.74 -23.83
C VAL A 307 -6.49 6.76 -23.12
N PHE A 308 -6.00 5.55 -22.87
CA PHE A 308 -6.79 4.47 -22.30
C PHE A 308 -6.33 4.14 -20.88
N LEU A 309 -7.29 3.88 -19.99
CA LEU A 309 -7.07 3.35 -18.66
C LEU A 309 -7.76 1.98 -18.55
N TYR A 310 -6.99 0.93 -18.32
CA TYR A 310 -7.50 -0.42 -18.09
C TYR A 310 -7.61 -0.65 -16.59
N ARG A 311 -8.80 -1.06 -16.16
CA ARG A 311 -9.13 -1.29 -14.75
C ARG A 311 -10.17 -2.40 -14.60
N GLU A 312 -10.06 -3.19 -13.54
CA GLU A 312 -11.14 -4.06 -13.11
C GLU A 312 -12.11 -3.30 -12.18
N VAL A 313 -13.38 -3.27 -12.53
CA VAL A 313 -14.42 -2.51 -11.80
C VAL A 313 -15.45 -3.47 -11.19
N ASP A 314 -15.93 -3.15 -10.00
CA ASP A 314 -17.00 -3.90 -9.36
C ASP A 314 -18.29 -3.87 -10.21
N ARG A 315 -18.92 -5.05 -10.34
CA ARG A 315 -20.19 -5.23 -11.04
C ARG A 315 -21.28 -4.30 -10.51
N SER A 316 -21.31 -4.04 -9.20
CA SER A 316 -22.26 -3.12 -8.56
C SER A 316 -22.12 -1.69 -9.08
N THR A 317 -20.88 -1.19 -9.18
CA THR A 317 -20.57 0.15 -9.71
C THR A 317 -21.01 0.28 -11.17
N LEU A 318 -20.72 -0.72 -12.00
CA LEU A 318 -21.15 -0.71 -13.41
C LEU A 318 -22.68 -0.75 -13.58
N ARG A 319 -23.39 -1.48 -12.71
CA ARG A 319 -24.86 -1.46 -12.69
C ARG A 319 -25.41 -0.09 -12.29
N GLN A 320 -24.79 0.61 -11.33
CA GLN A 320 -25.17 1.97 -10.95
C GLN A 320 -24.94 2.97 -12.09
N MET A 321 -23.95 2.71 -12.95
CA MET A 321 -23.72 3.43 -14.20
C MET A 321 -24.65 3.01 -15.35
N ASN A 322 -25.62 2.12 -15.09
CA ASN A 322 -26.56 1.59 -16.07
C ASN A 322 -25.90 0.83 -17.24
N VAL A 323 -24.77 0.16 -16.98
CA VAL A 323 -24.07 -0.70 -17.95
C VAL A 323 -24.60 -2.13 -17.85
N ASP A 324 -25.00 -2.72 -18.98
CA ASP A 324 -25.37 -4.13 -19.03
C ASP A 324 -24.14 -5.04 -18.90
N VAL A 325 -24.06 -5.70 -17.76
CA VAL A 325 -22.98 -6.60 -17.38
C VAL A 325 -23.44 -8.06 -17.23
N SER A 326 -24.63 -8.39 -17.74
CA SER A 326 -25.22 -9.74 -17.64
C SER A 326 -24.34 -10.84 -18.25
N ARG A 327 -23.59 -10.52 -19.31
CA ARG A 327 -22.70 -11.46 -20.02
C ARG A 327 -21.42 -11.83 -19.25
N TYR A 328 -21.03 -11.04 -18.26
CA TYR A 328 -19.83 -11.29 -17.46
C TYR A 328 -20.17 -12.24 -16.31
N LYS A 329 -19.26 -13.14 -15.94
CA LYS A 329 -19.47 -14.13 -14.86
C LYS A 329 -18.84 -13.72 -13.52
N GLY A 330 -17.82 -12.87 -13.51
CA GLY A 330 -17.11 -12.44 -12.29
C GLY A 330 -17.69 -11.16 -11.64
N ASP A 331 -17.34 -10.92 -10.38
CA ASP A 331 -17.72 -9.69 -9.66
C ASP A 331 -16.86 -8.48 -10.07
N ARG A 332 -15.64 -8.74 -10.52
CA ARG A 332 -14.73 -7.79 -11.15
C ARG A 332 -14.85 -7.90 -12.67
N ILE A 333 -15.09 -6.78 -13.33
CA ILE A 333 -15.30 -6.72 -14.78
C ILE A 333 -14.20 -5.86 -15.41
N PRO A 334 -13.51 -6.34 -16.46
CA PRO A 334 -12.53 -5.56 -17.20
C PRO A 334 -13.19 -4.37 -17.90
N VAL A 335 -12.70 -3.17 -17.60
CA VAL A 335 -13.15 -1.91 -18.20
C VAL A 335 -11.96 -1.17 -18.77
N ILE A 336 -12.12 -0.68 -20.00
CA ILE A 336 -11.22 0.27 -20.62
C ILE A 336 -11.93 1.61 -20.63
N PHE A 337 -11.35 2.60 -19.97
CA PHE A 337 -11.82 3.97 -20.05
C PHE A 337 -11.02 4.73 -21.10
N ARG A 338 -11.69 5.43 -22.01
CA ARG A 338 -11.06 6.29 -23.00
C ARG A 338 -11.18 7.75 -22.59
N ALA A 339 -10.05 8.42 -22.40
CA ALA A 339 -9.96 9.85 -22.18
C ALA A 339 -9.54 10.55 -23.47
N ASN A 340 -10.36 11.49 -23.94
CA ASN A 340 -10.07 12.30 -25.13
C ASN A 340 -9.49 13.66 -24.71
N LEU A 341 -8.16 13.75 -24.64
CA LEU A 341 -7.43 14.97 -24.26
C LEU A 341 -7.35 16.02 -25.39
N ARG A 342 -7.93 15.76 -26.58
CA ARG A 342 -8.14 16.84 -27.56
C ARG A 342 -9.18 17.83 -27.07
N ASP A 343 -10.14 17.37 -26.28
CA ASP A 343 -11.07 18.24 -25.59
C ASP A 343 -10.39 18.82 -24.34
N PRO A 344 -10.16 20.14 -24.24
CA PRO A 344 -9.56 20.74 -23.07
C PRO A 344 -10.36 20.49 -21.77
N ALA A 345 -11.67 20.26 -21.85
CA ALA A 345 -12.49 19.94 -20.69
C ALA A 345 -12.11 18.60 -20.04
N MET A 346 -11.52 17.67 -20.81
CA MET A 346 -11.10 16.37 -20.32
C MET A 346 -10.02 16.48 -19.23
N PHE A 347 -9.19 17.53 -19.26
CA PHE A 347 -8.18 17.78 -18.23
C PHE A 347 -8.78 17.96 -16.82
N PHE A 348 -9.96 18.57 -16.70
CA PHE A 348 -10.64 18.71 -15.39
C PHE A 348 -11.19 17.39 -14.86
N VAL A 349 -11.52 16.45 -15.74
CA VAL A 349 -12.02 15.13 -15.35
C VAL A 349 -10.86 14.23 -14.93
N VAL A 350 -9.76 14.18 -15.70
CA VAL A 350 -8.60 13.35 -15.34
C VAL A 350 -7.89 13.82 -14.06
N GLN A 351 -7.96 15.12 -13.73
CA GLN A 351 -7.52 15.67 -12.44
C GLN A 351 -8.39 15.25 -11.24
N ARG A 352 -9.54 14.63 -11.47
CA ARG A 352 -10.47 14.22 -10.40
C ARG A 352 -10.76 12.72 -10.41
N PHE A 353 -10.37 12.03 -11.48
CA PHE A 353 -10.56 10.60 -11.61
C PHE A 353 -9.44 9.87 -10.85
N PRO A 354 -9.73 9.20 -9.73
CA PRO A 354 -8.68 8.58 -8.92
C PRO A 354 -8.16 7.31 -9.59
N MET A 355 -6.86 7.10 -9.51
CA MET A 355 -6.17 5.88 -9.90
C MET A 355 -6.36 4.78 -8.84
N SER A 356 -6.35 3.54 -9.29
CA SER A 356 -6.41 2.33 -8.46
C SER A 356 -5.13 1.51 -8.62
N ASP A 357 -4.78 0.73 -7.60
CA ASP A 357 -3.61 -0.14 -7.70
C ASP A 357 -3.74 -1.09 -8.89
N LYS A 358 -2.63 -1.30 -9.61
CA LYS A 358 -2.50 -2.11 -10.82
C LYS A 358 -3.27 -1.62 -12.06
N ASP A 359 -3.75 -0.39 -12.04
CA ASP A 359 -4.23 0.25 -13.27
C ASP A 359 -3.16 0.24 -14.38
N ILE A 360 -3.61 0.22 -15.63
CA ILE A 360 -2.72 0.33 -16.79
C ILE A 360 -3.15 1.53 -17.63
N ILE A 361 -2.24 2.46 -17.85
CA ILE A 361 -2.37 3.55 -18.80
C ILE A 361 -1.72 3.12 -20.11
N TYR A 362 -2.46 3.23 -21.21
CA TYR A 362 -1.95 3.01 -22.55
C TYR A 362 -2.28 4.22 -23.43
N VAL A 363 -1.25 4.85 -23.99
CA VAL A 363 -1.41 5.96 -24.93
C VAL A 363 -1.20 5.43 -26.34
N SER A 364 -2.23 5.50 -27.19
CA SER A 364 -2.10 5.07 -28.58
C SER A 364 -1.14 5.98 -29.36
N ASN A 365 -0.52 5.42 -30.41
CA ASN A 365 0.18 6.27 -31.37
C ASN A 365 -0.84 6.98 -32.27
N SER A 366 -0.48 8.14 -32.83
CA SER A 366 -1.29 8.83 -33.84
C SER A 366 -1.10 8.22 -35.22
N ASP A 367 -2.16 8.20 -36.03
CA ASP A 367 -2.18 7.66 -37.39
C ASP A 367 -1.07 8.27 -38.28
N SER A 368 -0.76 9.56 -38.08
CA SER A 368 0.31 10.26 -38.81
C SER A 368 1.71 9.73 -38.53
N THR A 369 1.93 9.08 -37.38
CA THR A 369 3.23 8.47 -37.05
C THR A 369 3.45 7.12 -37.68
N GLU A 370 2.38 6.39 -37.96
CA GLU A 370 2.47 5.13 -38.70
C GLU A 370 2.75 5.40 -40.17
N VAL A 371 2.13 6.44 -40.74
CA VAL A 371 2.42 6.92 -42.09
C VAL A 371 3.85 7.47 -42.19
N SER A 372 4.33 8.26 -41.21
CA SER A 372 5.71 8.75 -41.25
C SER A 372 6.75 7.65 -41.05
N LYS A 373 6.52 6.67 -40.16
CA LYS A 373 7.37 5.47 -40.03
C LYS A 373 7.43 4.70 -41.36
N PHE A 374 6.28 4.53 -42.03
CA PHE A 374 6.22 3.90 -43.35
C PHE A 374 6.99 4.69 -44.42
N LEU A 375 6.78 6.01 -44.48
CA LEU A 375 7.49 6.87 -45.42
C LEU A 375 9.00 6.91 -45.14
N SER A 376 9.44 6.92 -43.88
CA SER A 376 10.87 6.83 -43.52
C SER A 376 11.51 5.55 -44.06
N ILE A 377 10.82 4.41 -43.97
CA ILE A 377 11.28 3.14 -44.55
C ILE A 377 11.40 3.28 -46.07
N ILE A 378 10.40 3.85 -46.74
CA ILE A 378 10.45 4.07 -48.21
C ILE A 378 11.62 5.00 -48.58
N THR A 379 11.78 6.13 -47.88
CA THR A 379 12.83 7.09 -48.18
C THR A 379 14.23 6.54 -47.93
N GLN A 380 14.38 5.64 -46.94
CA GLN A 380 15.64 4.95 -46.68
C GLN A 380 15.99 3.97 -47.81
N VAL A 381 15.00 3.29 -48.38
CA VAL A 381 15.18 2.42 -49.56
C VAL A 381 15.49 3.25 -50.82
N THR A 382 14.79 4.37 -51.05
CA THR A 382 15.03 5.23 -52.22
C THR A 382 16.32 6.04 -52.12
N GLY A 383 16.75 6.42 -50.92
CA GLY A 383 18.01 7.13 -50.67
C GLY A 383 19.24 6.27 -51.02
N SER A 384 19.17 4.96 -50.78
CA SER A 384 20.17 3.99 -51.24
C SER A 384 20.15 3.81 -52.77
N ALA A 385 18.97 3.89 -53.41
CA ALA A 385 18.88 3.82 -54.88
C ALA A 385 19.46 5.07 -55.57
N SER A 386 19.27 6.26 -55.00
CA SER A 386 19.83 7.51 -55.55
C SER A 386 21.36 7.60 -55.39
N THR A 387 21.93 7.01 -54.34
CA THR A 387 23.38 6.95 -54.14
C THR A 387 24.06 5.95 -55.09
N VAL A 388 23.42 4.81 -55.38
CA VAL A 388 23.89 3.87 -56.41
C VAL A 388 23.81 4.49 -57.81
N ALA A 389 22.77 5.26 -58.11
CA ALA A 389 22.65 5.95 -59.40
C ALA A 389 23.72 7.03 -59.61
N SER A 390 24.09 7.77 -58.55
CA SER A 390 25.20 8.72 -58.61
C SER A 390 26.56 8.04 -58.76
N ASP A 391 26.79 6.91 -58.08
CA ASP A 391 28.07 6.18 -58.19
C ASP A 391 28.27 5.60 -59.59
N VAL A 392 27.26 4.98 -60.19
CA VAL A 392 27.34 4.45 -61.57
C VAL A 392 27.61 5.56 -62.60
N THR A 393 27.13 6.78 -62.35
CA THR A 393 27.34 7.93 -63.25
C THR A 393 28.76 8.50 -63.11
N VAL A 394 29.35 8.45 -61.90
CA VAL A 394 30.73 8.88 -61.63
C VAL A 394 31.74 7.84 -62.17
N THR A 395 31.49 6.53 -62.01
CA THR A 395 32.39 5.50 -62.54
C THR A 395 32.42 5.48 -64.08
N ARG A 396 31.33 5.86 -64.75
CA ARG A 396 31.26 5.91 -66.23
C ARG A 396 31.95 7.14 -66.84
N ARG A 397 32.25 8.18 -66.05
CA ARG A 397 33.01 9.38 -66.50
C ARG A 397 34.49 9.32 -66.13
N GLY A 398 34.93 8.25 -65.45
CA GLY A 398 36.31 8.02 -65.02
C GLY A 398 37.11 7.02 -65.87
N PHE A 399 36.60 6.63 -67.05
CA PHE A 399 37.32 5.84 -68.05
C PHE A 399 37.34 6.56 -69.40
#